data_AF-A0AA96YQN0-F1
#
_entry.id   AF-A0AA96YQN0-F1
#
_cell.length_a   1.000
_cell.length_b   1.000
_cell.length_c   1.000
_cell.angle_alpha   90.00
_cell.angle_beta   90.00
_cell.angle_gamma   90.00
#
_symmetry.space_group_name_H-M   'P 1'
#
loop_
_entity.id
_entity.type
_entity.pdbx_description
1 polymer ?
#
loop_
_entity_poly.entity_id
_entity_poly.type
_entity_poly.pdbx_seq_one_letter_code
_entity_poly.pdbx_strand_id
1 'polypeptide(L)'
;MRFLNRTGLIVVGAVGLVGIATLAGCSTRTQEAASGPSAAPLESPSLAAAADYSALTSVVDKTRAAVEAGDFAKAKTEFETFESVWAPVEDGIKAKSSSAYDSIEESMDKVSGALKASQPNKDEVLAALKTMDEAIASVSK
;
A
#
# COMPACT_ATOMS: atom_id res chain seq x y z
N MET A 1 -5.37 14.81 12.28
CA MET A 1 -6.25 13.98 13.13
C MET A 1 -5.95 12.53 12.78
N ARG A 2 -5.50 11.73 13.74
CA ARG A 2 -5.13 10.32 13.55
C ARG A 2 -6.35 9.47 13.19
N PHE A 3 -6.37 8.84 12.03
CA PHE A 3 -7.19 7.64 11.82
C PHE A 3 -6.29 6.42 11.74
N LEU A 4 -5.86 5.97 12.93
CA LEU A 4 -5.49 4.57 13.14
C LEU A 4 -6.70 3.71 12.74
N ASN A 5 -6.70 3.13 11.54
CA ASN A 5 -7.59 2.02 11.27
C ASN A 5 -6.95 0.75 11.83
N ARG A 6 -7.19 0.54 13.12
CA ARG A 6 -6.86 -0.66 13.88
C ARG A 6 -7.40 -1.90 13.15
N THR A 7 -6.51 -2.86 12.94
CA THR A 7 -6.77 -4.29 12.79
C THR A 7 -7.94 -4.73 13.68
N GLY A 8 -9.11 -4.89 13.07
CA GLY A 8 -10.30 -5.42 13.71
C GLY A 8 -10.24 -6.95 13.75
N LEU A 9 -9.54 -7.49 14.75
CA LEU A 9 -9.69 -8.89 15.15
C LEU A 9 -11.06 -9.05 15.84
N ILE A 10 -12.06 -9.53 15.10
CA ILE A 10 -13.33 -10.00 15.68
C ILE A 10 -13.30 -11.52 15.67
N VAL A 11 -12.98 -12.10 16.81
CA VAL A 11 -13.33 -13.48 17.17
C VAL A 11 -14.75 -13.44 17.71
N VAL A 12 -15.72 -13.96 16.96
CA VAL A 12 -17.04 -14.35 17.47
C VAL A 12 -17.23 -15.82 17.12
N GLY A 13 -17.27 -16.65 18.15
CA GLY A 13 -17.65 -18.05 18.03
C GLY A 13 -19.17 -18.23 18.02
N ALA A 14 -19.64 -19.28 17.38
CA ALA A 14 -20.75 -20.14 17.84
C ALA A 14 -20.97 -21.33 16.89
N VAL A 15 -20.66 -22.51 17.44
CA VAL A 15 -21.33 -23.82 17.31
C VAL A 15 -22.47 -23.96 16.28
N GLY A 16 -22.35 -24.95 15.39
CA GLY A 16 -23.44 -25.51 14.59
C GLY A 16 -23.19 -27.01 14.29
N LEU A 17 -24.17 -27.84 14.64
CA LEU A 17 -24.16 -29.31 14.67
C LEU A 17 -24.12 -30.01 13.29
N VAL A 18 -23.39 -31.14 13.27
CA VAL A 18 -23.72 -32.46 12.70
C VAL A 18 -24.41 -32.54 11.33
N GLY A 19 -23.69 -33.12 10.37
CA GLY A 19 -24.25 -33.80 9.20
C GLY A 19 -23.34 -34.95 8.77
N ILE A 20 -23.69 -36.18 9.17
CA ILE A 20 -23.03 -37.42 8.75
C ILE A 20 -23.69 -37.88 7.44
N ALA A 21 -22.90 -38.05 6.38
CA ALA A 21 -23.28 -38.86 5.22
C ALA A 21 -22.03 -39.57 4.68
N THR A 22 -21.87 -40.83 5.08
CA THR A 22 -20.90 -41.78 4.56
C THR A 22 -21.43 -42.41 3.27
N LEU A 23 -20.70 -42.29 2.16
CA LEU A 23 -20.75 -43.25 1.05
C LEU A 23 -19.33 -43.54 0.60
N ALA A 24 -19.01 -44.83 0.63
CA ALA A 24 -17.70 -45.42 0.40
C ALA A 24 -17.20 -45.22 -1.03
N GLY A 25 -15.93 -44.85 -1.15
CA GLY A 25 -15.18 -44.85 -2.41
C GLY A 25 -13.70 -45.07 -2.13
N CYS A 26 -13.33 -46.30 -1.77
CA CYS A 26 -11.93 -46.74 -1.70
C CYS A 26 -11.30 -46.65 -3.10
N SER A 27 -10.32 -45.77 -3.27
CA SER A 27 -9.26 -45.95 -4.27
C SER A 27 -7.94 -45.74 -3.55
N THR A 28 -7.43 -46.84 -3.00
CA THR A 28 -6.08 -46.95 -2.48
C THR A 28 -5.09 -46.68 -3.59
N ARG A 29 -4.47 -45.49 -3.57
CA ARG A 29 -3.13 -45.33 -4.11
C ARG A 29 -2.20 -45.03 -2.95
N THR A 30 -1.59 -46.09 -2.44
CA THR A 30 -0.36 -46.03 -1.67
C THR A 30 0.64 -45.17 -2.43
N GLN A 31 1.03 -44.02 -1.88
CA GLN A 31 2.30 -43.41 -2.24
C GLN A 31 3.13 -43.27 -0.97
N GLU A 32 4.04 -44.21 -0.92
CA GLU A 32 5.18 -44.43 -0.04
C GLU A 32 5.85 -43.13 0.44
N ALA A 33 6.07 -43.06 1.74
CA ALA A 33 6.99 -42.12 2.35
C ALA A 33 8.43 -42.53 1.95
N ALA A 34 9.08 -41.69 1.17
CA ALA A 34 10.53 -41.68 1.05
C ALA A 34 11.07 -40.48 1.83
N SER A 35 11.68 -40.77 2.98
CA SER A 35 12.52 -39.85 3.72
C SER A 35 13.70 -39.41 2.84
N GLY A 36 13.83 -38.11 2.64
CA GLY A 36 15.06 -37.47 2.16
C GLY A 36 15.24 -36.15 2.90
N PRO A 37 16.35 -35.95 3.64
CA PRO A 37 16.66 -34.64 4.20
C PRO A 37 17.37 -33.81 3.12
N SER A 38 16.90 -32.61 2.84
CA SER A 38 17.76 -31.42 2.83
C SER A 38 16.89 -30.20 2.57
N ALA A 39 16.79 -29.39 3.61
CA ALA A 39 16.26 -28.05 3.49
C ALA A 39 17.28 -27.14 2.77
N ALA A 40 16.69 -26.19 2.03
CA ALA A 40 17.21 -24.89 1.59
C ALA A 40 17.99 -24.81 0.25
N PRO A 41 17.89 -23.66 -0.45
CA PRO A 41 17.13 -22.45 -0.10
C PRO A 41 15.90 -22.23 -1.01
N LEU A 42 14.79 -21.84 -0.38
CA LEU A 42 13.92 -20.87 -1.00
C LEU A 42 14.78 -19.62 -1.20
N GLU A 43 15.28 -19.42 -2.41
CA GLU A 43 15.66 -18.09 -2.85
C GLU A 43 14.36 -17.28 -2.88
N SER A 44 13.97 -16.75 -1.72
CA SER A 44 13.29 -15.47 -1.71
C SER A 44 14.28 -14.52 -2.37
N PRO A 45 14.01 -13.95 -3.56
CA PRO A 45 14.83 -12.85 -4.01
C PRO A 45 14.74 -11.81 -2.90
N SER A 46 15.85 -11.62 -2.19
CA SER A 46 16.02 -10.52 -1.27
C SER A 46 15.61 -9.29 -2.04
N LEU A 47 14.53 -8.65 -1.59
CA LEU A 47 13.95 -7.41 -2.12
C LEU A 47 14.89 -6.21 -1.86
N ALA A 48 16.20 -6.44 -1.94
CA ALA A 48 17.25 -5.45 -1.96
C ALA A 48 17.57 -4.98 -3.39
N ALA A 49 16.72 -5.33 -4.36
CA ALA A 49 16.59 -4.52 -5.56
C ALA A 49 16.11 -3.13 -5.12
N ALA A 50 16.78 -2.07 -5.56
CA ALA A 50 16.34 -0.70 -5.33
C ALA A 50 14.84 -0.61 -5.67
N ALA A 51 14.02 -0.38 -4.64
CA ALA A 51 12.59 -0.21 -4.84
C ALA A 51 12.38 1.01 -5.74
N ASP A 52 11.85 0.78 -6.94
CA ASP A 52 11.50 1.84 -7.86
C ASP A 52 10.19 2.48 -7.39
N TYR A 53 10.24 3.74 -7.00
CA TYR A 53 9.09 4.54 -6.56
C TYR A 53 8.49 5.36 -7.72
N SER A 54 8.78 5.00 -8.97
CA SER A 54 8.26 5.65 -10.19
C SER A 54 6.73 5.76 -10.24
N ALA A 55 6.02 4.77 -9.70
CA ALA A 55 4.56 4.82 -9.60
C ALA A 55 4.07 5.94 -8.68
N LEU A 56 4.73 6.15 -7.52
CA LEU A 56 4.39 7.25 -6.60
C LEU A 56 4.62 8.60 -7.29
N THR A 57 5.84 8.81 -7.81
CA THR A 57 6.23 10.08 -8.46
C THR A 57 5.35 10.39 -9.67
N SER A 58 4.96 9.39 -10.47
CA SER A 58 4.03 9.59 -11.58
C SER A 58 2.66 10.13 -11.14
N VAL A 59 2.11 9.64 -10.03
CA VAL A 59 0.84 10.16 -9.47
C VAL A 59 1.03 11.59 -8.96
N VAL A 60 2.15 11.88 -8.26
CA VAL A 60 2.46 13.24 -7.80
C VAL A 60 2.55 14.22 -8.96
N ASP A 61 3.25 13.87 -10.03
CA ASP A 61 3.44 14.73 -11.20
C ASP A 61 2.15 14.98 -11.96
N LYS A 62 1.32 13.95 -12.17
CA LYS A 62 0.00 14.11 -12.81
C LYS A 62 -0.92 15.00 -11.99
N THR A 63 -0.93 14.81 -10.67
CA THR A 63 -1.70 15.65 -9.74
C THR A 63 -1.21 17.09 -9.80
N ARG A 64 0.12 17.30 -9.75
CA ARG A 64 0.75 18.63 -9.84
C ARG A 64 0.37 19.33 -11.14
N ALA A 65 0.48 18.65 -12.28
CA ALA A 65 0.11 19.21 -13.58
C ALA A 65 -1.38 19.62 -13.66
N ALA A 66 -2.27 18.83 -13.07
CA ALA A 66 -3.69 19.17 -13.01
C ALA A 66 -3.96 20.40 -12.11
N VAL A 67 -3.29 20.49 -10.96
CA VAL A 67 -3.36 21.66 -10.06
C VAL A 67 -2.78 22.92 -10.72
N GLU A 68 -1.68 22.78 -11.44
CA GLU A 68 -1.08 23.87 -12.23
C GLU A 68 -2.03 24.40 -13.29
N ALA A 69 -2.77 23.51 -13.97
CA ALA A 69 -3.80 23.85 -14.93
C ALA A 69 -5.10 24.39 -14.31
N GLY A 70 -5.24 24.35 -12.98
CA GLY A 70 -6.47 24.73 -12.27
C GLY A 70 -7.60 23.69 -12.38
N ASP A 71 -7.30 22.50 -12.88
CA ASP A 71 -8.24 21.38 -12.99
C ASP A 71 -8.23 20.55 -11.70
N PHE A 72 -8.87 21.08 -10.66
CA PHE A 72 -8.92 20.42 -9.36
C PHE A 72 -9.75 19.14 -9.34
N ALA A 73 -10.72 19.00 -10.26
CA ALA A 73 -11.47 17.76 -10.42
C ALA A 73 -10.56 16.64 -10.91
N LYS A 74 -9.76 16.90 -11.95
CA LYS A 74 -8.74 15.97 -12.41
C LYS A 74 -7.68 15.71 -11.35
N ALA A 75 -7.19 16.75 -10.67
CA ALA A 75 -6.20 16.58 -9.61
C ALA A 75 -6.67 15.60 -8.53
N LYS A 76 -7.94 15.69 -8.13
CA LYS A 76 -8.55 14.74 -7.19
C LYS A 76 -8.56 13.32 -7.75
N THR A 77 -9.00 13.12 -8.99
CA THR A 77 -9.03 11.80 -9.63
C THR A 77 -7.64 11.18 -9.75
N GLU A 78 -6.63 11.96 -10.15
CA GLU A 78 -5.25 11.49 -10.21
C GLU A 78 -4.76 11.10 -8.81
N PHE A 79 -4.99 11.95 -7.81
CA PHE A 79 -4.51 11.74 -6.45
C PHE A 79 -5.19 10.56 -5.71
N GLU A 80 -6.44 10.24 -6.04
CA GLU A 80 -7.14 9.05 -5.50
C GLU A 80 -6.42 7.73 -5.80
N THR A 81 -5.55 7.72 -6.82
CA THR A 81 -4.73 6.54 -7.15
C THR A 81 -3.51 6.37 -6.24
N PHE A 82 -3.12 7.40 -5.48
CA PHE A 82 -1.89 7.39 -4.68
C PHE A 82 -1.87 6.27 -3.64
N GLU A 83 -2.97 6.08 -2.90
CA GLU A 83 -3.11 5.01 -1.89
C GLU A 83 -2.83 3.62 -2.45
N SER A 84 -3.29 3.34 -3.68
CA SER A 84 -3.10 2.05 -4.33
C SER A 84 -1.64 1.77 -4.69
N VAL A 85 -0.87 2.81 -5.02
CA VAL A 85 0.55 2.68 -5.35
C VAL A 85 1.45 2.84 -4.12
N TRP A 86 0.93 3.43 -3.04
CA TRP A 86 1.58 3.58 -1.73
C TRP A 86 1.58 2.30 -0.91
N ALA A 87 0.43 1.65 -0.74
CA ALA A 87 0.26 0.46 0.09
C ALA A 87 1.33 -0.65 -0.11
N PRO A 88 1.73 -1.03 -1.34
CA PRO A 88 2.73 -2.09 -1.52
C PRO A 88 4.16 -1.67 -1.14
N VAL A 89 4.44 -0.37 -0.98
CA VAL A 89 5.80 0.15 -0.72
C VAL A 89 5.97 0.83 0.64
N GLU A 90 4.87 1.14 1.34
CA GLU A 90 4.87 1.94 2.57
C GLU A 90 5.76 1.35 3.67
N ASP A 91 5.68 0.03 3.91
CA ASP A 91 6.45 -0.65 4.95
C ASP A 91 7.95 -0.61 4.63
N GLY A 92 8.29 -0.76 3.34
CA GLY A 92 9.68 -0.66 2.86
C GLY A 92 10.25 0.75 3.02
N ILE A 93 9.44 1.77 2.73
CA ILE A 93 9.81 3.17 2.93
C ILE A 93 9.99 3.46 4.42
N LYS A 94 9.07 2.99 5.27
CA LYS A 94 9.14 3.15 6.73
C LYS A 94 10.37 2.48 7.33
N ALA A 95 10.71 1.27 6.87
CA ALA A 95 11.90 0.55 7.31
C ALA A 95 13.20 1.28 6.93
N LYS A 96 13.22 1.93 5.76
CA LYS A 96 14.37 2.73 5.30
C LYS A 96 14.47 4.08 6.01
N SER A 97 13.34 4.78 6.19
CA SER A 97 13.27 6.10 6.80
C SER A 97 11.87 6.37 7.34
N SER A 98 11.69 6.24 8.66
CA SER A 98 10.44 6.61 9.33
C SER A 98 10.10 8.10 9.11
N SER A 99 11.10 8.97 9.02
CA SER A 99 10.87 10.40 8.77
C SER A 99 10.32 10.66 7.36
N ALA A 100 10.77 9.92 6.35
CA ALA A 100 10.23 10.04 5.00
C ALA A 100 8.81 9.47 4.92
N TYR A 101 8.57 8.33 5.58
CA TYR A 101 7.23 7.76 5.74
C TYR A 101 6.26 8.78 6.36
N ASP A 102 6.61 9.36 7.51
CA ASP A 102 5.76 10.34 8.21
C ASP A 102 5.50 11.58 7.32
N SER A 103 6.52 12.05 6.59
CA SER A 103 6.39 13.19 5.68
C SER A 103 5.48 12.90 4.48
N ILE A 104 5.48 11.66 3.97
CA ILE A 104 4.59 11.25 2.87
C ILE A 104 3.15 11.19 3.39
N GLU A 105 2.90 10.50 4.50
CA GLU A 105 1.58 10.41 5.14
C GLU A 105 0.99 11.80 5.44
N GLU A 106 1.77 12.70 6.05
CA GLU A 106 1.33 14.06 6.33
C GLU A 106 1.02 14.84 5.04
N SER A 107 1.82 14.64 3.99
CA SER A 107 1.57 15.29 2.71
C SER A 107 0.33 14.71 2.01
N MET A 108 0.07 13.41 2.14
CA MET A 108 -1.15 12.76 1.64
C MET A 108 -2.39 13.37 2.29
N ASP A 109 -2.39 13.50 3.61
CA ASP A 109 -3.46 14.14 4.38
C ASP A 109 -3.70 15.58 3.90
N LYS A 110 -2.63 16.37 3.73
CA LYS A 110 -2.72 17.76 3.27
C LYS A 110 -3.26 17.88 1.85
N VAL A 111 -2.74 17.10 0.90
CA VAL A 111 -3.21 17.11 -0.49
C VAL A 111 -4.69 16.69 -0.55
N SER A 112 -5.05 15.60 0.12
CA SER A 112 -6.43 15.09 0.17
C SER A 112 -7.38 16.10 0.80
N GLY A 113 -6.99 16.74 1.90
CA GLY A 113 -7.77 17.77 2.58
C GLY A 113 -7.97 19.02 1.71
N ALA A 114 -6.89 19.55 1.14
CA ALA A 114 -6.93 20.75 0.31
C ALA A 114 -7.72 20.55 -0.98
N LEU A 115 -7.60 19.38 -1.63
CA LEU A 115 -8.39 19.05 -2.83
C LEU A 115 -9.88 18.81 -2.55
N LYS A 116 -10.26 18.46 -1.31
CA LYS A 116 -11.67 18.27 -0.89
C LYS A 116 -12.34 19.56 -0.42
N ALA A 117 -11.59 20.64 -0.23
CA ALA A 117 -12.16 21.92 0.17
C ALA A 117 -13.12 22.46 -0.91
N SER A 118 -14.15 23.21 -0.50
CA SER A 118 -15.10 23.84 -1.45
C SER A 118 -14.42 24.78 -2.44
N GLN A 119 -13.29 25.35 -2.06
CA GLN A 119 -12.42 26.16 -2.91
C GLN A 119 -10.96 25.73 -2.65
N PRO A 120 -10.42 24.76 -3.41
CA PRO A 120 -9.06 24.30 -3.23
C PRO A 120 -8.03 25.43 -3.40
N ASN A 121 -7.09 25.53 -2.46
CA ASN A 121 -5.98 26.47 -2.54
C ASN A 121 -4.85 25.86 -3.38
N LYS A 122 -4.59 26.45 -4.56
CA LYS A 122 -3.55 25.99 -5.48
C LYS A 122 -2.17 25.88 -4.82
N ASP A 123 -1.74 26.92 -4.14
CA ASP A 123 -0.38 26.99 -3.58
C ASP A 123 -0.19 25.99 -2.43
N GLU A 124 -1.23 25.77 -1.63
CA GLU A 124 -1.23 24.77 -0.56
C GLU A 124 -1.06 23.36 -1.12
N VAL A 125 -1.84 23.00 -2.17
CA VAL A 125 -1.74 21.68 -2.80
C VAL A 125 -0.36 21.50 -3.44
N LEU A 126 0.16 22.51 -4.16
CA LEU A 126 1.48 22.44 -4.79
C LEU A 126 2.61 22.30 -3.77
N ALA A 127 2.54 23.01 -2.64
CA ALA A 127 3.52 22.90 -1.58
C ALA A 127 3.52 21.51 -0.93
N ALA A 128 2.34 20.93 -0.69
CA ALA A 128 2.22 19.58 -0.15
C ALA A 128 2.73 18.53 -1.16
N LEU A 129 2.36 18.63 -2.45
CA LEU A 129 2.88 17.75 -3.50
C LEU A 129 4.40 17.83 -3.64
N LYS A 130 4.99 19.02 -3.53
CA LYS A 130 6.44 19.20 -3.54
C LYS A 130 7.11 18.51 -2.35
N THR A 131 6.55 18.68 -1.14
CA THR A 131 7.08 18.04 0.08
C THR A 131 7.03 16.52 -0.04
N MET A 132 5.92 15.98 -0.56
CA MET A 132 5.76 14.55 -0.80
C MET A 132 6.80 14.00 -1.80
N ASP A 133 7.02 14.71 -2.91
CA ASP A 133 8.01 14.34 -3.92
C ASP A 133 9.43 14.34 -3.36
N GLU A 134 9.79 15.35 -2.56
CA GLU A 134 11.09 15.42 -1.88
C GLU A 134 11.29 14.28 -0.89
N ALA A 135 10.24 13.89 -0.15
CA ALA A 135 10.27 12.75 0.76
C ALA A 135 10.46 11.42 0.01
N ILE A 136 9.74 11.21 -1.10
CA ILE A 136 9.92 10.04 -1.97
C ILE A 136 11.35 10.00 -2.53
N ALA A 137 11.86 11.14 -3.03
CA ALA A 137 13.22 11.23 -3.57
C ALA A 137 14.32 11.07 -2.50
N SER A 138 14.00 11.22 -1.22
CA SER A 138 14.96 11.02 -0.12
C SER A 138 15.25 9.54 0.17
N VAL A 139 14.30 8.65 -0.12
CA VAL A 139 14.43 7.19 0.12
C VAL A 139 14.94 6.39 -1.08
N SER A 140 15.05 7.04 -2.24
CA SER A 140 15.65 6.50 -3.48
C SER A 140 17.16 6.67 -3.56
N LYS A 141 17.75 7.44 -2.64
CA LYS A 141 19.18 7.80 -2.64
C LYS A 141 20.03 6.83 -1.84
#